data_AF-A0A7S2NHG7-F1
#
_entry.id   AF-A0A7S2NHG7-F1
#
_cell.length_a   1.000
_cell.length_b   1.000
_cell.length_c   1.000
_cell.angle_alpha   90.00
_cell.angle_beta   90.00
_cell.angle_gamma   90.00
#
_symmetry.space_group_name_H-M   'P 1'
#
loop_
_entity.id
_entity.type
_entity.pdbx_description
1 polymer ?
#
loop_
_entity_poly.entity_id
_entity_poly.type
_entity_poly.pdbx_seq_one_letter_code
_entity_poly.pdbx_strand_id
1 'polypeptide(L)'
;GCVEHRRWHRCQCNADCGRHGDCCPDYQAQCSRHGGGQIVVKRAWVAMFLGGTDKKFQQMLCNIVKSVTKGMICHNAILFQGSVKGRAGYYFLEYGNPGAADVLTGRKKWGLSVTRASERLKSGKVLVREIHGDFSASLSRVVEEVRDIPYFISLAAILRLHDRHNKHFSEHLMCSDFTSKALVGIGCLRNDKAAWNALPTDFSSGATSHKLHYTCPVGQDVVFDARGK
;
A
#
# COMPACT_ATOMS: atom_id res chain seq x y z
N GLY A 1 -7.89 11.69 -14.19
CA GLY A 1 -9.35 11.64 -14.14
C GLY A 1 -9.79 11.58 -12.70
N CYS A 2 -10.63 12.52 -12.27
CA CYS A 2 -10.99 12.78 -10.87
C CYS A 2 -12.48 13.08 -10.74
N VAL A 3 -13.31 12.36 -11.49
CA VAL A 3 -14.77 12.53 -11.45
C VAL A 3 -15.40 11.22 -11.02
N GLU A 4 -16.41 11.31 -10.16
CA GLU A 4 -17.29 10.20 -9.81
C GLU A 4 -17.87 9.56 -11.08
N HIS A 5 -18.23 8.27 -11.00
CA HIS A 5 -18.86 7.58 -12.12
C HIS A 5 -20.13 8.32 -12.56
N ARG A 6 -20.21 8.66 -13.85
CA ARG A 6 -21.36 9.38 -14.41
C ARG A 6 -22.03 8.54 -15.46
N ARG A 7 -23.13 7.87 -15.10
CA ARG A 7 -23.86 6.92 -15.98
C ARG A 7 -24.23 7.46 -17.38
N TRP A 8 -24.30 8.78 -17.56
CA TRP A 8 -24.61 9.40 -18.85
C TRP A 8 -23.38 9.66 -19.74
N HIS A 9 -22.16 9.42 -19.27
CA HIS A 9 -20.98 9.47 -20.13
C HIS A 9 -20.84 8.16 -20.92
N ARG A 10 -20.49 8.27 -22.21
CA ARG A 10 -20.24 7.11 -23.07
C ARG A 10 -19.05 6.26 -22.61
N CYS A 11 -18.08 6.89 -21.95
CA CYS A 11 -16.98 6.22 -21.30
C CYS A 11 -16.49 7.02 -20.08
N GLN A 12 -15.81 6.34 -19.17
CA GLN A 12 -15.31 6.90 -17.91
C GLN A 12 -13.79 6.96 -17.90
N CYS A 13 -13.32 8.01 -17.25
CA CYS A 13 -11.91 8.33 -17.06
C CYS A 13 -11.56 8.28 -15.56
N ASN A 14 -12.19 7.36 -14.81
CA ASN A 14 -11.98 7.14 -13.37
C ASN A 14 -11.77 5.65 -13.06
N ALA A 15 -11.35 5.33 -11.83
CA ALA A 15 -11.03 3.97 -11.39
C ALA A 15 -12.22 2.99 -11.47
N ASP A 16 -13.44 3.50 -11.42
CA ASP A 16 -14.66 2.70 -11.39
C ASP A 16 -15.06 2.15 -12.75
N CYS A 17 -14.51 2.71 -13.83
CA CYS A 17 -14.83 2.32 -15.20
C CYS A 17 -14.67 0.81 -15.45
N GLY A 18 -13.66 0.19 -14.83
CA GLY A 18 -13.40 -1.25 -14.99
C GLY A 18 -14.48 -2.12 -14.34
N ARG A 19 -15.14 -1.62 -13.29
CA ARG A 19 -16.28 -2.29 -12.65
C ARG A 19 -17.55 -2.18 -13.49
N HIS A 20 -17.69 -1.11 -14.26
CA HIS A 20 -18.86 -0.84 -15.11
C HIS A 20 -18.69 -1.25 -16.57
N GLY A 21 -17.47 -1.60 -17.00
CA GLY A 21 -17.18 -1.98 -18.39
C GLY A 21 -17.22 -0.81 -19.37
N ASP A 22 -17.11 0.42 -18.88
CA ASP A 22 -17.25 1.65 -19.67
C ASP A 22 -15.97 2.50 -19.65
N CYS A 23 -14.79 1.90 -19.47
CA CYS A 23 -13.52 2.63 -19.59
C CYS A 23 -13.34 3.24 -20.98
N CYS A 24 -12.84 4.47 -21.03
CA CYS A 24 -12.48 5.07 -22.31
C CYS A 24 -11.40 4.22 -23.02
N PRO A 25 -11.47 4.04 -24.36
CA PRO A 25 -10.49 3.22 -25.10
C PRO A 25 -9.04 3.67 -24.90
N ASP A 26 -8.84 4.96 -24.64
CA ASP A 26 -7.56 5.61 -24.40
C ASP A 26 -7.29 5.88 -22.91
N TYR A 27 -8.02 5.24 -22.00
CA TYR A 27 -7.93 5.45 -20.56
C TYR A 27 -6.48 5.39 -20.07
N GLN A 28 -5.71 4.39 -20.51
CA GLN A 28 -4.30 4.24 -20.10
C GLN A 28 -3.42 5.40 -20.62
N ALA A 29 -3.69 5.93 -21.81
CA ALA A 29 -2.88 6.98 -22.42
C ALA A 29 -3.27 8.39 -21.93
N GLN A 30 -4.57 8.64 -21.72
CA GLN A 30 -5.10 9.97 -21.41
C GLN A 30 -5.50 10.12 -19.94
N CYS A 31 -6.19 9.13 -19.38
CA CYS A 31 -6.78 9.21 -18.05
C CYS A 31 -5.80 8.87 -16.94
N SER A 32 -4.88 7.93 -17.20
CA SER A 32 -3.85 7.48 -16.26
C SER A 32 -2.66 8.44 -16.13
N ARG A 33 -2.66 9.59 -16.83
CA ARG A 33 -1.55 10.58 -16.90
C ARG A 33 -0.98 11.02 -15.54
N HIS A 34 -1.71 10.82 -14.44
CA HIS A 34 -1.24 11.19 -13.10
C HIS A 34 -0.70 10.06 -12.22
N GLY A 35 -0.58 8.80 -12.67
CA GLY A 35 0.29 7.88 -11.92
C GLY A 35 -0.02 6.40 -11.89
N GLY A 36 -1.13 5.92 -12.45
CA GLY A 36 -1.32 4.47 -12.60
C GLY A 36 -0.42 3.81 -13.65
N GLY A 37 0.54 4.55 -14.20
CA GLY A 37 1.36 4.18 -15.36
C GLY A 37 1.76 2.72 -15.31
N GLN A 38 1.00 1.90 -16.06
CA GLN A 38 1.00 0.44 -16.11
C GLN A 38 1.89 -0.19 -15.02
N ILE A 39 1.38 -0.20 -13.77
CA ILE A 39 2.00 -1.03 -12.74
C ILE A 39 1.76 -2.47 -13.18
N VAL A 40 2.84 -3.14 -13.58
CA VAL A 40 2.83 -4.56 -13.91
C VAL A 40 3.55 -5.26 -12.79
N VAL A 41 2.87 -6.16 -12.10
CA VAL A 41 3.42 -6.90 -10.97
C VAL A 41 3.67 -8.34 -11.41
N LYS A 42 4.89 -8.81 -11.20
CA LYS A 42 5.27 -10.22 -11.40
C LYS A 42 5.29 -11.00 -10.09
N ARG A 43 5.81 -10.37 -9.03
CA ARG A 43 5.88 -10.91 -7.67
C ARG A 43 5.65 -9.79 -6.67
N ALA A 44 5.11 -10.11 -5.51
CA ALA A 44 4.91 -9.13 -4.46
C ALA A 44 5.18 -9.70 -3.07
N TRP A 45 5.48 -8.79 -2.15
CA TRP A 45 5.74 -9.05 -0.76
C TRP A 45 5.05 -7.99 0.10
N VAL A 46 4.65 -8.36 1.30
CA VAL A 46 4.37 -7.39 2.35
C VAL A 46 5.70 -7.01 3.00
N ALA A 47 6.09 -5.75 2.86
CA ALA A 47 7.27 -5.21 3.52
C ALA A 47 6.90 -4.65 4.89
N MET A 48 7.76 -4.88 5.88
CA MET A 48 7.57 -4.58 7.29
C MET A 48 8.81 -3.86 7.82
N PHE A 49 8.64 -2.58 8.14
CA PHE A 49 9.73 -1.74 8.62
C PHE A 49 9.77 -1.71 10.15
N LEU A 50 10.94 -2.06 10.68
CA LEU A 50 11.24 -2.03 12.11
C LEU A 50 11.56 -0.60 12.62
N GLY A 51 11.51 0.42 11.76
CA GLY A 51 11.98 1.78 12.04
C GLY A 51 13.43 2.02 11.63
N GLY A 52 13.79 3.28 11.37
CA GLY A 52 15.13 3.63 10.89
C GLY A 52 15.14 4.25 9.49
N THR A 53 14.54 5.43 9.36
CA THR A 53 14.95 6.35 8.30
C THR A 53 15.57 7.58 8.97
N ASP A 54 16.60 8.18 8.35
CA ASP A 54 17.39 9.29 8.90
C ASP A 54 16.59 10.56 9.27
N LYS A 55 15.27 10.58 9.05
CA LYS A 55 14.43 11.75 9.30
C LYS A 55 13.81 11.65 10.70
N LYS A 56 14.19 12.59 11.58
CA LYS A 56 13.67 12.74 12.95
C LYS A 56 12.15 12.57 13.06
N PHE A 57 11.40 13.16 12.13
CA PHE A 57 9.94 13.10 12.15
C PHE A 57 9.36 11.70 11.85
N GLN A 58 9.90 10.98 10.85
CA GLN A 58 9.47 9.61 10.55
C GLN A 58 9.82 8.67 11.72
N GLN A 59 10.99 8.87 12.35
CA GLN A 59 11.36 8.13 13.54
C GLN A 59 10.41 8.39 14.71
N MET A 60 10.00 9.64 14.94
CA MET A 60 9.02 10.01 15.96
C MET A 60 7.68 9.29 15.73
N LEU A 61 7.13 9.34 14.52
CA LEU A 61 5.89 8.62 14.19
C LEU A 61 6.01 7.12 14.39
N CYS A 62 7.13 6.54 13.94
CA CYS A 62 7.41 5.13 14.14
C CYS A 62 7.43 4.75 15.62
N ASN A 63 8.08 5.55 16.47
CA ASN A 63 8.12 5.32 17.92
C ASN A 63 6.72 5.39 18.56
N ILE A 64 5.85 6.32 18.11
CA ILE A 64 4.46 6.39 18.56
C ILE A 64 3.72 5.10 18.20
N VAL A 65 3.82 4.64 16.94
CA VAL A 65 3.16 3.39 16.51
C VAL A 65 3.67 2.20 17.31
N LYS A 66 4.99 2.06 17.51
CA LYS A 66 5.55 0.99 18.35
C LYS A 66 5.03 1.00 19.78
N SER A 67 4.95 2.19 20.38
CA SER A 67 4.45 2.38 21.74
C SER A 67 2.97 1.97 21.85
N VAL A 68 2.12 2.46 20.95
CA VAL A 68 0.68 2.19 20.96
C VAL A 68 0.38 0.72 20.64
N THR A 69 1.07 0.15 19.66
CA THR A 69 0.82 -1.21 19.19
C THR A 69 1.59 -2.28 19.98
N LYS A 70 2.51 -1.87 20.87
CA LYS A 70 3.48 -2.74 21.57
C LYS A 70 4.28 -3.63 20.61
N GLY A 71 4.48 -3.17 19.38
CA GLY A 71 5.09 -3.92 18.29
C GLY A 71 6.45 -3.38 17.87
N MET A 72 7.30 -4.23 17.27
CA MET A 72 8.57 -3.79 16.70
C MET A 72 8.42 -3.19 15.29
N ILE A 73 7.38 -3.59 14.56
CA ILE A 73 7.10 -3.10 13.20
C ILE A 73 6.21 -1.86 13.33
N CYS A 74 6.59 -0.78 12.65
CA CYS A 74 5.85 0.50 12.72
C CYS A 74 5.28 0.97 11.38
N HIS A 75 5.70 0.35 10.27
CA HIS A 75 5.22 0.70 8.95
C HIS A 75 5.17 -0.53 8.03
N ASN A 76 4.21 -0.55 7.11
CA ASN A 76 4.09 -1.57 6.08
C ASN A 76 3.99 -0.96 4.70
N ALA A 77 4.35 -1.76 3.71
CA ALA A 77 4.22 -1.45 2.31
C ALA A 77 3.97 -2.72 1.49
N ILE A 78 3.56 -2.55 0.24
CA ILE A 78 3.65 -3.61 -0.76
C ILE A 78 4.95 -3.42 -1.53
N LEU A 79 5.90 -4.32 -1.35
CA LEU A 79 7.06 -4.42 -2.23
C LEU A 79 6.67 -5.29 -3.42
N PHE A 80 7.05 -4.91 -4.63
CA PHE A 80 6.80 -5.74 -5.80
C PHE A 80 7.94 -5.70 -6.81
N GLN A 81 8.12 -6.82 -7.51
CA GLN A 81 8.98 -6.94 -8.67
C GLN A 81 8.10 -6.78 -9.91
N GLY A 82 8.46 -5.87 -10.81
CA GLY A 82 7.56 -5.51 -11.88
C GLY A 82 8.07 -4.38 -12.76
N SER A 83 7.15 -3.63 -13.36
CA SER A 83 7.44 -2.37 -14.02
C SER A 83 6.50 -1.26 -13.59
N VAL A 84 7.02 -0.04 -13.52
CA VAL A 84 6.26 1.20 -13.31
C VAL A 84 6.59 2.15 -14.44
N LYS A 85 5.59 2.63 -15.18
CA LYS A 85 5.80 3.45 -16.39
C LYS A 85 6.80 2.80 -17.37
N GLY A 86 6.69 1.48 -17.57
CA GLY A 86 7.56 0.68 -18.45
C GLY A 86 8.98 0.43 -17.93
N ARG A 87 9.37 0.97 -16.77
CA ARG A 87 10.70 0.74 -16.18
C ARG A 87 10.65 -0.47 -15.25
N ALA A 88 11.43 -1.50 -15.54
CA ALA A 88 11.51 -2.69 -14.71
C ALA A 88 12.32 -2.45 -13.41
N GLY A 89 11.95 -3.16 -12.35
CA GLY A 89 12.68 -3.15 -11.09
C GLY A 89 11.86 -3.65 -9.89
N TYR A 90 12.38 -3.36 -8.70
CA TYR A 90 11.67 -3.50 -7.44
C TYR A 90 11.14 -2.16 -6.98
N TYR A 91 9.90 -2.13 -6.52
CA TYR A 91 9.21 -0.91 -6.13
C TYR A 91 8.46 -1.12 -4.82
N PHE A 92 8.48 -0.12 -3.97
CA PHE A 92 7.58 -0.01 -2.84
C PHE A 92 6.36 0.79 -3.25
N LEU A 93 5.20 0.26 -2.91
CA LEU A 93 3.93 0.96 -2.90
C LEU A 93 3.59 1.22 -1.43
N GLU A 94 3.77 2.46 -0.99
CA GLU A 94 3.65 2.89 0.41
C GLU A 94 2.54 3.93 0.52
N TYR A 95 1.80 3.90 1.64
CA TYR A 95 0.84 4.94 1.98
C TYR A 95 1.30 5.65 3.25
N GLY A 96 1.60 6.95 3.16
CA GLY A 96 2.12 7.72 4.28
C GLY A 96 2.94 8.93 3.85
N ASN A 97 4.04 9.19 4.56
CA ASN A 97 5.01 10.22 4.19
C ASN A 97 6.17 9.58 3.41
N PRO A 98 6.17 9.63 2.06
CA PRO A 98 7.25 9.07 1.25
C PRO A 98 8.61 9.75 1.47
N GLY A 99 8.64 10.88 2.16
CA GLY A 99 9.83 11.71 2.27
C GLY A 99 10.00 12.60 1.03
N ALA A 100 10.76 12.15 0.03
CA ALA A 100 11.00 12.91 -1.20
C ALA A 100 9.73 12.97 -2.07
N ALA A 101 9.62 13.99 -2.93
CA ALA A 101 8.46 14.16 -3.80
C ALA A 101 8.29 12.93 -4.72
N ASP A 102 7.05 12.43 -4.80
CA ASP A 102 6.65 11.26 -5.58
C ASP A 102 7.02 11.38 -7.08
N VAL A 103 7.57 10.30 -7.65
CA VAL A 103 7.91 10.14 -9.09
C VAL A 103 6.66 10.19 -9.99
N LEU A 104 5.48 9.88 -9.44
CA LEU A 104 4.22 9.83 -10.17
C LEU A 104 3.46 11.16 -10.12
N THR A 105 3.38 11.80 -8.97
CA THR A 105 2.56 13.02 -8.78
C THR A 105 3.34 14.33 -8.71
N GLY A 106 4.65 14.32 -8.43
CA GLY A 106 5.51 15.50 -8.39
C GLY A 106 5.09 16.63 -7.43
N ARG A 107 4.03 16.46 -6.63
CA ARG A 107 3.38 17.54 -5.87
C ARG A 107 2.81 17.15 -4.51
N LYS A 108 2.45 15.88 -4.24
CA LYS A 108 1.87 15.49 -2.94
C LYS A 108 2.98 15.08 -1.96
N LYS A 109 3.01 15.72 -0.78
CA LYS A 109 3.96 15.40 0.31
C LYS A 109 3.53 14.18 1.15
N TRP A 110 2.28 13.73 1.01
CA TRP A 110 1.68 12.66 1.81
C TRP A 110 0.60 11.92 1.00
N GLY A 111 0.46 10.62 1.26
CA GLY A 111 -0.51 9.74 0.59
C GLY A 111 0.16 8.51 -0.02
N LEU A 112 -0.46 7.99 -1.08
CA LEU A 112 0.09 6.88 -1.85
C LEU A 112 1.35 7.33 -2.59
N SER A 113 2.38 6.47 -2.57
CA SER A 113 3.65 6.70 -3.23
C SER A 113 4.16 5.41 -3.85
N VAL A 114 4.85 5.55 -4.98
CA VAL A 114 5.59 4.46 -5.62
C VAL A 114 7.05 4.84 -5.70
N THR A 115 7.91 4.14 -4.98
CA THR A 115 9.34 4.46 -4.87
C THR A 115 10.17 3.26 -5.26
N ARG A 116 11.27 3.48 -5.98
CA ARG A 116 12.17 2.38 -6.35
C ARG A 116 12.83 1.83 -5.08
N ALA A 117 12.96 0.52 -4.97
CA ALA A 117 13.52 -0.10 -3.76
C ALA A 117 14.94 0.38 -3.45
N SER A 118 15.76 0.61 -4.48
CA SER A 118 17.12 1.17 -4.34
C SER A 118 17.14 2.58 -3.74
N GLU A 119 16.15 3.41 -4.07
CA GLU A 119 16.03 4.77 -3.54
C GLU A 119 15.51 4.75 -2.10
N ARG A 120 14.52 3.89 -1.85
CA ARG A 120 13.83 3.80 -0.56
C ARG A 120 14.69 3.20 0.54
N LEU A 121 15.44 2.14 0.22
CA LEU A 121 16.28 1.43 1.18
C LEU A 121 17.67 2.04 1.29
N LYS A 122 18.22 2.65 0.23
CA LYS A 122 19.65 3.01 0.13
C LYS A 122 20.53 1.78 0.43
N SER A 123 21.05 1.67 1.65
CA SER A 123 21.83 0.53 2.19
C SER A 123 21.11 -0.27 3.28
N GLY A 124 19.89 0.13 3.63
CA GLY A 124 19.06 -0.49 4.65
C GLY A 124 18.46 -1.82 4.21
N LYS A 125 17.87 -2.51 5.19
CA LYS A 125 17.20 -3.79 5.03
C LYS A 125 15.77 -3.68 5.56
N VAL A 126 14.87 -4.48 5.01
CA VAL A 126 13.47 -4.54 5.46
C VAL A 126 13.05 -5.99 5.60
N LEU A 127 12.18 -6.29 6.56
CA LEU A 127 11.60 -7.62 6.67
C LEU A 127 10.48 -7.72 5.63
N VAL A 128 10.45 -8.78 4.83
CA VAL A 128 9.42 -8.98 3.81
C VAL A 128 8.82 -10.36 3.94
N ARG A 129 7.59 -10.49 3.45
CA ARG A 129 6.87 -11.76 3.38
C ARG A 129 6.26 -11.91 2.00
N GLU A 130 6.64 -12.95 1.27
CA GLU A 130 6.12 -13.18 -0.08
C GLU A 130 4.64 -13.53 -0.04
N ILE A 131 3.89 -13.00 -1.00
CA ILE A 131 2.48 -13.30 -1.21
C ILE A 131 2.29 -13.87 -2.62
N HIS A 132 1.53 -14.94 -2.75
CA HIS A 132 1.30 -15.63 -4.02
C HIS A 132 -0.12 -15.38 -4.53
N GLY A 133 -0.40 -14.15 -4.97
CA GLY A 133 -1.70 -13.74 -5.50
C GLY A 133 -1.72 -13.57 -7.02
N ASP A 134 -2.91 -13.41 -7.60
CA ASP A 134 -3.07 -12.95 -8.98
C ASP A 134 -3.00 -11.42 -9.03
N PHE A 135 -1.85 -10.91 -9.47
CA PHE A 135 -1.59 -9.47 -9.53
C PHE A 135 -1.94 -8.83 -10.88
N SER A 136 -2.34 -9.62 -11.87
CA SER A 136 -2.36 -9.23 -13.29
C SER A 136 -3.31 -8.07 -13.60
N ALA A 137 -4.38 -7.90 -12.82
CA ALA A 137 -5.33 -6.78 -12.96
C ALA A 137 -5.68 -6.04 -11.65
N SER A 138 -5.42 -6.67 -10.50
CA SER A 138 -6.04 -6.23 -9.24
C SER A 138 -5.27 -5.12 -8.52
N LEU A 139 -3.93 -5.14 -8.52
CA LEU A 139 -3.17 -4.15 -7.73
C LEU A 139 -3.30 -2.74 -8.30
N SER A 140 -3.24 -2.59 -9.62
CA SER A 140 -3.40 -1.28 -10.29
C SER A 140 -4.77 -0.66 -10.00
N ARG A 141 -5.84 -1.48 -9.93
CA ARG A 141 -7.16 -1.00 -9.52
C ARG A 141 -7.17 -0.48 -8.08
N VAL A 142 -6.60 -1.25 -7.14
CA VAL A 142 -6.52 -0.83 -5.73
C VAL A 142 -5.71 0.46 -5.60
N VAL A 143 -4.58 0.57 -6.28
CA VAL A 143 -3.73 1.77 -6.33
C VAL A 143 -4.57 2.99 -6.72
N GLU A 144 -5.33 2.90 -7.82
CA GLU A 144 -6.16 4.01 -8.28
C GLU A 144 -7.29 4.35 -7.28
N GLU A 145 -7.91 3.37 -6.64
CA GLU A 145 -8.94 3.60 -5.62
C GLU A 145 -8.40 4.32 -4.36
N VAL A 146 -7.13 4.12 -3.99
CA VAL A 146 -6.57 4.73 -2.77
C VAL A 146 -5.78 6.00 -3.02
N ARG A 147 -5.41 6.28 -4.27
CA ARG A 147 -4.45 7.34 -4.63
C ARG A 147 -4.90 8.74 -4.27
N ASP A 148 -6.20 8.98 -4.24
CA ASP A 148 -6.77 10.28 -3.90
C ASP A 148 -7.27 10.40 -2.47
N ILE A 149 -7.17 9.32 -1.68
CA ILE A 149 -7.43 9.39 -0.25
C ILE A 149 -6.34 10.29 0.35
N PRO A 150 -6.70 11.35 1.10
CA PRO A 150 -5.71 12.18 1.77
C PRO A 150 -5.13 11.40 2.96
N TYR A 151 -3.82 11.50 3.15
CA TYR A 151 -3.20 11.02 4.38
C TYR A 151 -3.28 12.13 5.43
N PHE A 152 -3.92 11.81 6.56
CA PHE A 152 -4.02 12.72 7.69
C PHE A 152 -3.78 11.94 8.99
N ILE A 153 -2.81 12.40 9.78
CA ILE A 153 -2.59 11.86 11.13
C ILE A 153 -3.55 12.59 12.07
N SER A 154 -4.61 11.91 12.47
CA SER A 154 -5.54 12.40 13.48
C SER A 154 -5.38 11.64 14.80
N LEU A 155 -5.86 12.24 15.88
CA LEU A 155 -6.01 11.54 17.16
C LEU A 155 -6.88 10.29 16.99
N ALA A 156 -7.92 10.35 16.14
CA ALA A 156 -8.76 9.20 15.82
C ALA A 156 -7.96 8.05 15.18
N ALA A 157 -7.01 8.35 14.28
CA ALA A 157 -6.14 7.33 13.70
C ALA A 157 -5.24 6.66 14.76
N ILE A 158 -4.77 7.42 15.76
CA ILE A 158 -3.97 6.89 16.87
C ILE A 158 -4.84 6.03 17.81
N LEU A 159 -6.02 6.52 18.21
CA LEU A 159 -6.97 5.76 19.05
C LEU A 159 -7.40 4.47 18.35
N ARG A 160 -7.60 4.50 17.03
CA ARG A 160 -7.88 3.31 16.24
C ARG A 160 -6.79 2.24 16.35
N LEU A 161 -5.51 2.63 16.32
CA LEU A 161 -4.39 1.70 16.51
C LEU A 161 -4.41 1.06 17.90
N HIS A 162 -4.84 1.81 18.91
CA HIS A 162 -4.96 1.33 20.28
C HIS A 162 -6.15 0.36 20.43
N ASP A 163 -7.34 0.75 19.97
CA ASP A 163 -8.59 0.06 20.29
C ASP A 163 -8.95 -1.05 19.30
N ARG A 164 -8.34 -1.10 18.11
CA ARG A 164 -8.64 -2.10 17.05
C ARG A 164 -10.14 -2.25 16.76
N HIS A 165 -10.87 -1.13 16.79
CA HIS A 165 -12.31 -1.08 16.55
C HIS A 165 -12.64 -0.31 15.28
N ASN A 166 -12.48 -0.98 14.14
CA ASN A 166 -12.92 -0.48 12.86
C ASN A 166 -13.81 -1.51 12.14
N LYS A 167 -14.89 -1.00 11.52
CA LYS A 167 -15.86 -1.79 10.76
C LYS A 167 -15.61 -1.72 9.24
N HIS A 168 -14.90 -0.68 8.78
CA HIS A 168 -14.59 -0.42 7.38
C HIS A 168 -13.17 0.15 7.25
N PHE A 169 -12.65 0.36 6.03
CA PHE A 169 -11.38 1.06 5.85
C PHE A 169 -11.65 2.50 6.25
N SER A 170 -10.81 3.04 7.13
CA SER A 170 -10.95 4.43 7.56
C SER A 170 -10.83 5.36 6.35
N GLU A 171 -11.56 6.47 6.38
CA GLU A 171 -11.34 7.60 5.46
C GLU A 171 -9.90 8.14 5.55
N HIS A 172 -9.24 7.87 6.68
CA HIS A 172 -7.83 8.16 6.91
C HIS A 172 -7.04 6.85 6.95
N LEU A 173 -6.56 6.40 5.80
CA LEU A 173 -5.76 5.18 5.69
C LEU A 173 -4.43 5.31 6.44
N MET A 174 -4.17 4.41 7.37
CA MET A 174 -2.82 4.15 7.87
C MET A 174 -2.10 3.18 6.93
N CYS A 175 -0.79 3.01 7.12
CA CYS A 175 0.00 2.08 6.29
C CYS A 175 -0.49 0.62 6.36
N SER A 176 -0.92 0.16 7.54
CA SER A 176 -1.50 -1.18 7.70
C SER A 176 -2.87 -1.30 7.04
N ASP A 177 -3.70 -0.25 7.09
CA ASP A 177 -4.99 -0.21 6.39
C ASP A 177 -4.82 -0.28 4.88
N PHE A 178 -3.89 0.51 4.35
CA PHE A 178 -3.53 0.46 2.94
C PHE A 178 -3.07 -0.93 2.54
N THR A 179 -2.18 -1.55 3.33
CA THR A 179 -1.67 -2.90 3.07
C THR A 179 -2.81 -3.92 3.08
N SER A 180 -3.68 -3.90 4.10
CA SER A 180 -4.87 -4.75 4.14
C SER A 180 -5.78 -4.52 2.95
N LYS A 181 -6.05 -3.27 2.57
CA LYS A 181 -6.91 -2.93 1.42
C LYS A 181 -6.32 -3.45 0.11
N ALA A 182 -5.01 -3.31 -0.07
CA ALA A 182 -4.30 -3.88 -1.21
C ALA A 182 -4.44 -5.41 -1.25
N LEU A 183 -4.17 -6.10 -0.13
CA LEU A 183 -4.26 -7.55 -0.06
C LEU A 183 -5.68 -8.08 -0.26
N VAL A 184 -6.69 -7.40 0.30
CA VAL A 184 -8.11 -7.72 0.07
C VAL A 184 -8.47 -7.51 -1.39
N GLY A 185 -8.05 -6.39 -1.98
CA GLY A 185 -8.38 -6.06 -3.36
C GLY A 185 -7.73 -6.97 -4.40
N ILE A 186 -6.59 -7.59 -4.09
CA ILE A 186 -5.97 -8.65 -4.90
C ILE A 186 -6.43 -10.07 -4.51
N GLY A 187 -7.35 -10.21 -3.55
CA GLY A 187 -7.88 -11.50 -3.12
C GLY A 187 -6.89 -12.37 -2.34
N CYS A 188 -5.83 -11.81 -1.77
CA CYS A 188 -4.88 -12.53 -0.91
C CYS A 188 -5.19 -12.41 0.60
N LEU A 189 -6.08 -11.51 1.00
CA LEU A 189 -6.55 -11.39 2.38
C LEU A 189 -8.08 -11.42 2.41
N ARG A 190 -8.66 -12.16 3.38
CA ARG A 190 -10.11 -12.19 3.58
C ARG A 190 -10.62 -10.82 3.98
N ASN A 191 -11.74 -10.41 3.38
CA ASN A 191 -12.39 -9.14 3.69
C ASN A 191 -13.21 -9.21 4.99
N ASP A 192 -12.54 -9.21 6.15
CA ASP A 192 -13.16 -9.40 7.46
C ASP A 192 -12.59 -8.48 8.55
N LYS A 193 -13.15 -8.57 9.77
CA LYS A 193 -12.74 -7.75 10.93
C LYS A 193 -11.23 -7.79 11.18
N ALA A 194 -10.55 -8.91 10.91
CA ALA A 194 -9.10 -8.97 11.09
C ALA A 194 -8.37 -8.08 10.07
N ALA A 195 -8.76 -8.12 8.81
CA ALA A 195 -8.17 -7.23 7.80
C ALA A 195 -8.35 -5.74 8.14
N TRP A 196 -9.56 -5.33 8.60
CA TRP A 196 -9.88 -3.94 8.91
C TRP A 196 -9.17 -3.41 10.17
N ASN A 197 -8.73 -4.30 11.06
CA ASN A 197 -8.10 -3.96 12.34
C ASN A 197 -6.62 -4.39 12.40
N ALA A 198 -6.02 -4.61 11.24
CA ALA A 198 -4.61 -4.95 11.14
C ALA A 198 -3.72 -3.81 11.65
N LEU A 199 -2.77 -4.18 12.51
CA LEU A 199 -1.63 -3.38 12.91
C LEU A 199 -0.40 -3.81 12.12
N PRO A 200 0.67 -3.00 12.09
CA PRO A 200 1.82 -3.33 11.28
C PRO A 200 2.52 -4.65 11.60
N THR A 201 2.49 -5.05 12.87
CA THR A 201 3.02 -6.34 13.32
C THR A 201 2.23 -7.55 12.86
N ASP A 202 0.94 -7.39 12.56
CA ASP A 202 0.05 -8.52 12.27
C ASP A 202 0.37 -9.18 10.91
N PHE A 203 1.14 -8.50 10.07
CA PHE A 203 1.61 -9.03 8.80
C PHE A 203 2.80 -10.00 8.93
N SER A 204 3.52 -10.00 10.06
CA SER A 204 4.67 -10.88 10.33
C SER A 204 4.22 -12.29 10.74
N SER A 205 5.09 -13.29 10.56
CA SER A 205 4.89 -14.67 11.07
C SER A 205 4.83 -14.70 12.57
N GLY A 206 5.54 -13.79 13.22
CA GLY A 206 5.61 -13.70 14.67
C GLY A 206 4.37 -13.07 15.31
N ALA A 207 3.34 -12.73 14.54
CA ALA A 207 2.12 -12.15 15.09
C ALA A 207 1.37 -13.16 15.98
N THR A 208 1.35 -12.90 17.29
CA THR A 208 0.74 -13.81 18.28
C THR A 208 -0.68 -13.38 18.70
N SER A 209 -0.95 -12.08 18.75
CA SER A 209 -2.18 -11.53 19.35
C SER A 209 -3.32 -11.33 18.35
N HIS A 210 -3.02 -11.19 17.07
CA HIS A 210 -4.02 -10.96 16.03
C HIS A 210 -3.56 -11.60 14.71
N LYS A 211 -4.32 -12.60 14.25
CA LYS A 211 -4.01 -13.38 13.05
C LYS A 211 -4.83 -12.89 11.87
N LEU A 212 -4.14 -12.58 10.78
CA LEU A 212 -4.75 -12.26 9.50
C LEU A 212 -5.16 -13.56 8.77
N HIS A 213 -6.31 -13.53 8.09
CA HIS A 213 -6.83 -14.67 7.33
C HIS A 213 -6.44 -14.55 5.86
N TYR A 214 -5.26 -15.02 5.51
CA TYR A 214 -4.80 -15.03 4.12
C TYR A 214 -5.63 -16.01 3.28
N THR A 215 -6.02 -15.58 2.08
CA THR A 215 -6.72 -16.38 1.07
C THR A 215 -5.79 -16.82 -0.06
N CYS A 216 -4.53 -16.39 -0.03
CA CYS A 216 -3.47 -16.87 -0.91
C CYS A 216 -2.29 -17.46 -0.10
N PRO A 217 -1.44 -18.31 -0.70
CA PRO A 217 -0.24 -18.78 -0.04
C PRO A 217 0.68 -17.61 0.35
N VAL A 218 1.28 -17.69 1.53
CA VAL A 218 2.23 -16.71 2.05
C VAL A 218 3.52 -17.38 2.51
N GLY A 219 4.65 -16.74 2.21
CA GLY A 219 5.97 -17.23 2.59
C GLY A 219 6.31 -16.96 4.06
N GLN A 220 7.54 -17.33 4.43
CA GLN A 220 8.13 -16.93 5.71
C GLN A 220 8.64 -15.49 5.65
N ASP A 221 8.90 -14.91 6.82
CA ASP A 221 9.55 -13.61 6.90
C ASP A 221 11.02 -13.73 6.53
N VAL A 222 11.47 -12.97 5.54
CA VAL A 222 12.87 -12.91 5.08
C VAL A 222 13.36 -11.48 5.07
N VAL A 223 14.67 -11.30 5.17
CA VAL A 223 15.27 -9.97 5.08
C VAL A 223 15.50 -9.64 3.61
N PHE A 224 15.09 -8.45 3.18
CA PHE A 224 15.25 -7.95 1.82
C PHE A 224 16.13 -6.71 1.79
N ASP A 225 17.07 -6.66 0.86
CA ASP A 225 17.89 -5.48 0.56
C ASP A 225 17.59 -4.87 -0.82
N ALA A 226 18.16 -3.69 -1.09
CA ALA A 226 17.98 -2.97 -2.36
C ALA A 226 18.37 -3.77 -3.63
N ARG A 227 19.13 -4.87 -3.50
CA ARG A 227 19.57 -5.73 -4.60
C ARG A 227 18.62 -6.91 -4.84
N GLY A 228 17.56 -7.04 -4.05
CA GLY A 228 16.61 -8.15 -4.14
C GLY A 228 17.12 -9.43 -3.50
N LYS A 229 18.06 -9.32 -2.55
CA LYS A 229 18.59 -10.43 -1.75
C LYS A 229 17.96 -10.46 -0.37
#